data_AF-A0A2K8P350-F1
#
_entry.id   AF-A0A2K8P350-F1
#
_cell.length_a   1.000
_cell.length_b   1.000
_cell.length_c   1.000
_cell.angle_alpha   90.00
_cell.angle_beta   90.00
_cell.angle_gamma   90.00
#
_symmetry.space_group_name_H-M   'P 1'
#
loop_
_entity.id
_entity.type
_entity.pdbx_description
1 polymer ?
#
loop_
_entity_poly.entity_id
_entity_poly.type
_entity_poly.pdbx_seq_one_letter_code
_entity_poly.pdbx_strand_id
1 'polypeptide(L)'
;MEVKQSIINHFENTRVKKDQTAKVFDINFTWEFTNLFEIISKPRFLKYLNMKYKKELTRKTVSNFNEVIDQIRIFNKEVEQTIWDYLIQTNNDKIIYNIYEEFLSFIYSSTKTFINDILIEQMIYWNEDIKIKMLNNKHYDTNLYFDYEIQKYKNSFQNFVFKKLKSVLKEEHSNSIIGIVVQAYEENLKENEMKLVSLKQTALLK
;
A
#
# COMPACT_ATOMS: atom_id res chain seq x y z
N MET A 1 -13.09 -6.77 19.37
CA MET A 1 -11.99 -7.58 18.79
C MET A 1 -12.51 -8.74 17.94
N GLU A 2 -13.47 -9.54 18.42
CA GLU A 2 -13.99 -10.70 17.67
C GLU A 2 -14.71 -10.34 16.36
N VAL A 3 -15.53 -9.28 16.35
CA VAL A 3 -16.24 -8.83 15.13
C VAL A 3 -15.28 -8.39 14.03
N LYS A 4 -14.30 -7.54 14.38
CA LYS A 4 -13.23 -7.06 13.47
C LYS A 4 -12.52 -8.24 12.79
N GLN A 5 -12.07 -9.21 13.60
CA GLN A 5 -11.38 -10.40 13.08
C GLN A 5 -12.31 -11.29 12.23
N SER A 6 -13.59 -11.41 12.59
CA SER A 6 -14.56 -12.15 11.78
C SER A 6 -14.73 -11.55 10.39
N ILE A 7 -14.77 -10.22 10.27
CA ILE A 7 -14.89 -9.53 8.97
C ILE A 7 -13.62 -9.76 8.14
N ILE A 8 -12.43 -9.61 8.75
CA ILE A 8 -11.15 -9.90 8.08
C ILE A 8 -11.13 -11.34 7.54
N ASN A 9 -11.43 -12.32 8.40
CA ASN A 9 -11.39 -13.73 8.03
C ASN A 9 -12.39 -14.04 6.91
N HIS A 10 -13.60 -13.47 6.96
CA HIS A 10 -14.58 -13.64 5.90
C HIS A 10 -14.07 -13.06 4.58
N PHE A 11 -13.51 -11.86 4.60
CA PHE A 11 -12.95 -11.20 3.42
C PHE A 11 -11.79 -12.00 2.82
N GLU A 12 -10.84 -12.46 3.64
CA GLU A 12 -9.69 -13.25 3.19
C GLU A 12 -10.12 -14.55 2.50
N ASN A 13 -11.11 -15.25 3.08
CA ASN A 13 -11.59 -16.51 2.52
C ASN A 13 -12.40 -16.36 1.23
N THR A 14 -13.01 -15.20 0.99
CA THR A 14 -13.95 -15.00 -0.13
C THR A 14 -13.41 -14.13 -1.26
N ARG A 15 -12.49 -13.20 -0.96
CA ARG A 15 -12.03 -12.17 -1.90
C ARG A 15 -10.54 -12.25 -2.21
N VAL A 16 -9.72 -12.71 -1.27
CA VAL A 16 -8.26 -12.76 -1.46
C VAL A 16 -7.89 -14.02 -2.23
N LYS A 17 -7.41 -13.83 -3.46
CA LYS A 17 -6.81 -14.94 -4.20
C LYS A 17 -5.50 -15.37 -3.52
N LYS A 18 -5.26 -16.67 -3.44
CA LYS A 18 -4.02 -17.20 -2.88
C LYS A 18 -2.81 -16.74 -3.69
N ASP A 19 -2.79 -17.06 -4.99
CA ASP A 19 -1.72 -16.68 -5.90
C ASP A 19 -2.03 -15.36 -6.62
N GLN A 20 -1.01 -14.52 -6.69
CA GLN A 20 -0.94 -13.28 -7.47
C GLN A 20 0.12 -13.45 -8.56
N THR A 21 -0.16 -12.90 -9.74
CA THR A 21 0.76 -12.91 -10.87
C THR A 21 1.07 -11.49 -11.30
N ALA A 22 2.30 -11.30 -11.78
CA ALA A 22 2.78 -10.05 -12.36
C ALA A 22 3.70 -10.37 -13.55
N LYS A 23 3.74 -9.49 -14.54
CA LYS A 23 4.69 -9.56 -15.66
C LYS A 23 5.53 -8.29 -15.65
N VAL A 24 6.82 -8.42 -15.36
CA VAL A 24 7.76 -7.29 -15.26
C VAL A 24 8.97 -7.60 -16.14
N PHE A 25 9.34 -6.68 -17.04
CA PHE A 25 10.39 -6.89 -18.05
C PHE A 25 10.27 -8.21 -18.82
N ASP A 26 9.04 -8.54 -19.23
CA ASP A 26 8.69 -9.80 -19.89
C ASP A 26 8.90 -11.09 -19.08
N ILE A 27 9.19 -10.98 -17.78
CA ILE A 27 9.31 -12.11 -16.86
C ILE A 27 8.03 -12.23 -16.04
N ASN A 28 7.45 -13.43 -16.01
CA ASN A 28 6.28 -13.74 -15.18
C ASN A 28 6.71 -14.10 -13.76
N PHE A 29 6.20 -13.36 -12.79
CA PHE A 29 6.37 -13.58 -11.37
C PHE A 29 5.07 -14.08 -10.75
N THR A 30 5.20 -14.91 -9.72
CA THR A 30 4.09 -15.39 -8.90
C THR A 30 4.45 -15.20 -7.44
N TRP A 31 3.49 -14.71 -6.67
CA TRP A 31 3.62 -14.53 -5.23
C TRP A 31 2.28 -14.72 -4.54
N GLU A 32 2.28 -14.87 -3.23
CA GLU A 32 1.06 -15.09 -2.46
C GLU A 32 1.04 -14.22 -1.21
N PHE A 33 -0.16 -13.87 -0.77
CA PHE A 33 -0.39 -13.29 0.55
C PHE A 33 -0.17 -14.35 1.63
N THR A 34 0.54 -13.99 2.70
CA THR A 34 0.50 -14.79 3.94
C THR A 34 -0.88 -14.63 4.60
N ASN A 35 -1.26 -13.37 4.79
CA ASN A 35 -2.59 -12.87 5.09
C ASN A 35 -2.61 -11.40 4.63
N LEU A 36 -3.75 -10.72 4.70
CA LEU A 36 -3.93 -9.38 4.14
C LEU A 36 -2.93 -8.35 4.71
N PHE A 37 -2.59 -8.45 6.00
CA PHE A 37 -1.74 -7.46 6.70
C PHE A 37 -0.27 -7.88 6.85
N GLU A 38 0.04 -9.15 6.69
CA GLU A 38 1.40 -9.67 6.55
C GLU A 38 1.88 -9.63 5.10
N ILE A 39 0.98 -9.33 4.15
CA ILE A 39 1.21 -8.97 2.74
C ILE A 39 1.82 -10.09 1.89
N ILE A 40 2.94 -10.65 2.28
CA ILE A 40 3.81 -11.48 1.47
C ILE A 40 4.60 -12.42 2.36
N SER A 41 4.75 -13.68 1.96
CA SER A 41 5.72 -14.57 2.60
C SER A 41 7.12 -14.26 2.05
N LYS A 42 7.90 -13.46 2.78
CA LYS A 42 9.25 -13.02 2.36
C LYS A 42 10.13 -14.18 1.82
N PRO A 43 10.25 -15.34 2.50
CA PRO A 43 11.09 -16.43 2.02
C PRO A 43 10.56 -17.06 0.72
N ARG A 44 9.24 -17.25 0.61
CA ARG A 44 8.61 -17.83 -0.58
C ARG A 44 8.74 -16.89 -1.77
N PHE A 45 8.55 -15.60 -1.54
CA PHE A 45 8.70 -14.59 -2.58
C PHE A 45 10.12 -14.53 -3.13
N LEU A 46 11.12 -14.41 -2.24
CA LEU A 46 12.53 -14.37 -2.64
C LEU A 46 12.94 -15.63 -3.40
N LYS A 47 12.44 -16.80 -2.97
CA LYS A 47 12.66 -18.07 -3.68
C LYS A 47 12.06 -18.05 -5.09
N TYR A 48 10.80 -17.63 -5.24
CA TYR A 48 10.15 -17.53 -6.56
C TYR A 48 10.85 -16.53 -7.47
N LEU A 49 11.23 -15.38 -6.93
CA LEU A 49 11.90 -14.33 -7.67
C LEU A 49 13.26 -14.82 -8.16
N ASN A 50 14.08 -15.46 -7.30
CA ASN A 50 15.35 -16.07 -7.71
C ASN A 50 15.16 -17.14 -8.80
N MET A 51 14.17 -18.03 -8.65
CA MET A 51 13.87 -19.07 -9.65
C MET A 51 13.48 -18.52 -11.02
N LYS A 52 12.68 -17.44 -11.07
CA LYS A 52 12.17 -16.86 -12.32
C LYS A 52 13.14 -15.86 -12.95
N TYR A 53 13.81 -15.08 -12.12
CA TYR A 53 14.78 -14.06 -12.53
C TYR A 53 16.12 -14.67 -12.99
N LYS A 54 16.43 -15.91 -12.56
CA LYS A 54 17.63 -16.69 -12.94
C LYS A 54 18.97 -16.04 -12.54
N LYS A 55 18.95 -15.09 -11.60
CA LYS A 55 20.13 -14.49 -10.99
C LYS A 55 19.98 -14.51 -9.48
N GLU A 56 21.08 -14.79 -8.80
CA GLU A 56 21.12 -14.72 -7.34
C GLU A 56 20.90 -13.29 -6.88
N LEU A 57 20.10 -13.15 -5.82
CA LEU A 57 19.82 -11.85 -5.22
C LEU A 57 20.98 -11.41 -4.35
N THR A 58 21.44 -10.18 -4.54
CA THR A 58 22.48 -9.62 -3.67
C THR A 58 21.96 -9.44 -2.25
N ARG A 59 22.86 -9.48 -1.26
CA ARG A 59 22.51 -9.22 0.15
C ARG A 59 21.85 -7.85 0.32
N LYS A 60 22.30 -6.84 -0.43
CA LYS A 60 21.73 -5.49 -0.44
C LYS A 60 20.27 -5.51 -0.92
N THR A 61 19.99 -6.19 -2.03
CA THR A 61 18.62 -6.33 -2.56
C THR A 61 17.70 -7.01 -1.55
N VAL A 62 18.16 -8.07 -0.90
CA VAL A 62 17.38 -8.79 0.12
C VAL A 62 17.10 -7.91 1.35
N SER A 63 18.10 -7.14 1.82
CA SER A 63 17.91 -6.19 2.93
C SER A 63 16.87 -5.13 2.58
N ASN A 64 17.06 -4.44 1.45
CA ASN A 64 16.14 -3.39 0.99
C ASN A 64 14.71 -3.92 0.84
N PHE A 65 14.53 -5.10 0.25
CA PHE A 65 13.22 -5.74 0.14
C PHE A 65 12.59 -6.00 1.51
N ASN A 66 13.36 -6.54 2.45
CA ASN A 66 12.86 -6.87 3.78
C ASN A 66 12.42 -5.62 4.53
N GLU A 67 13.23 -4.55 4.48
CA GLU A 67 12.95 -3.26 5.12
C GLU A 67 11.69 -2.63 4.54
N VAL A 68 11.55 -2.58 3.22
CA VAL A 68 10.38 -2.01 2.56
C VAL A 68 9.11 -2.79 2.87
N ILE A 69 9.15 -4.11 2.80
CA ILE A 69 7.98 -4.92 3.15
C ILE A 69 7.56 -4.72 4.61
N ASP A 70 8.51 -4.65 5.54
CA ASP A 70 8.15 -4.40 6.95
C ASP A 70 7.59 -2.99 7.14
N GLN A 71 8.13 -1.99 6.45
CA GLN A 71 7.59 -0.64 6.46
C GLN A 71 6.13 -0.60 5.97
N ILE A 72 5.81 -1.28 4.86
CA ILE A 72 4.45 -1.32 4.32
C ILE A 72 3.50 -2.10 5.24
N ARG A 73 3.96 -3.19 5.86
CA ARG A 73 3.16 -3.95 6.84
C ARG A 73 2.81 -3.12 8.06
N ILE A 74 3.79 -2.44 8.64
CA ILE A 74 3.60 -1.57 9.80
C ILE A 74 2.57 -0.48 9.45
N PHE A 75 2.79 0.20 8.32
CA PHE A 75 1.87 1.23 7.85
C PHE A 75 0.44 0.71 7.63
N ASN A 76 0.28 -0.43 6.95
CA ASN A 76 -1.06 -1.01 6.71
C ASN A 76 -1.78 -1.35 8.02
N LYS A 77 -1.06 -1.86 9.03
CA LYS A 77 -1.61 -2.14 10.37
C LYS A 77 -2.02 -0.87 11.10
N GLU A 78 -1.20 0.19 11.02
CA GLU A 78 -1.51 1.49 11.64
C GLU A 78 -2.76 2.12 11.03
N VAL A 79 -2.87 2.12 9.70
CA VAL A 79 -4.05 2.67 9.01
C VAL A 79 -5.29 1.84 9.33
N GLU A 80 -5.14 0.52 9.40
CA GLU A 80 -6.24 -0.37 9.73
C GLU A 80 -6.77 -0.16 11.15
N GLN A 81 -5.88 0.04 12.11
CA GLN A 81 -6.29 0.35 13.46
C GLN A 81 -6.98 1.71 13.51
N THR A 82 -6.42 2.70 12.82
CA THR A 82 -6.96 4.07 12.74
C THR A 82 -8.38 4.09 12.15
N ILE A 83 -8.61 3.38 11.03
CA ILE A 83 -9.93 3.38 10.40
C ILE A 83 -10.96 2.68 11.29
N TRP A 84 -10.56 1.58 11.95
CA TRP A 84 -11.43 0.87 12.88
C TRP A 84 -11.84 1.76 14.06
N ASP A 85 -10.89 2.49 14.64
CA ASP A 85 -11.13 3.37 15.78
C ASP A 85 -12.10 4.50 15.44
N TYR A 86 -12.09 5.03 14.21
CA TYR A 86 -13.10 5.99 13.77
C TYR A 86 -14.47 5.34 13.52
N LEU A 87 -14.51 4.17 12.91
CA LEU A 87 -15.76 3.50 12.57
C LEU A 87 -16.56 3.11 13.81
N ILE A 88 -15.91 2.63 14.87
CA ILE A 88 -16.63 2.27 16.10
C ILE A 88 -17.26 3.46 16.81
N GLN A 89 -16.80 4.70 16.56
CA GLN A 89 -17.44 5.91 17.12
C GLN A 89 -18.81 6.19 16.52
N THR A 90 -19.14 5.60 15.37
CA THR A 90 -20.46 5.75 14.73
C THR A 90 -21.56 4.97 15.46
N ASN A 91 -21.20 3.94 16.23
CA ASN A 91 -22.15 3.00 16.84
C ASN A 91 -23.20 2.44 15.84
N ASN A 92 -22.83 2.32 14.56
CA ASN A 92 -23.71 1.84 13.49
C ASN A 92 -23.09 0.65 12.77
N ASP A 93 -23.49 -0.57 13.17
CA ASP A 93 -22.93 -1.83 12.67
C ASP A 93 -22.96 -1.95 11.13
N LYS A 94 -24.02 -1.42 10.50
CA LYS A 94 -24.15 -1.45 9.04
C LYS A 94 -23.11 -0.55 8.36
N ILE A 95 -22.91 0.67 8.88
CA ILE A 95 -21.88 1.59 8.38
C ILE A 95 -20.49 1.00 8.61
N ILE A 96 -20.24 0.49 9.81
CA ILE A 96 -18.96 -0.14 10.19
C ILE A 96 -18.64 -1.28 9.22
N TYR A 97 -19.56 -2.23 9.03
CA TYR A 97 -19.33 -3.37 8.15
C TYR A 97 -19.05 -2.94 6.71
N ASN A 98 -19.88 -2.06 6.14
CA ASN A 98 -19.74 -1.64 4.75
C ASN A 98 -18.41 -0.91 4.50
N ILE A 99 -18.08 0.09 5.32
CA ILE A 99 -16.85 0.86 5.11
C ILE A 99 -15.62 0.00 5.37
N TYR A 100 -15.68 -0.90 6.36
CA TYR A 100 -14.56 -1.77 6.65
C TYR A 100 -14.35 -2.82 5.55
N GLU A 101 -15.39 -3.41 4.96
CA GLU A 101 -15.24 -4.31 3.79
C GLU A 101 -14.65 -3.58 2.58
N GLU A 102 -15.08 -2.34 2.32
CA GLU A 102 -14.50 -1.49 1.28
C GLU A 102 -13.02 -1.19 1.55
N PHE A 103 -12.65 -0.97 2.82
CA PHE A 103 -11.27 -0.76 3.23
C PHE A 103 -10.41 -2.00 3.00
N LEU A 104 -10.89 -3.19 3.40
CA LEU A 104 -10.16 -4.44 3.15
C LEU A 104 -9.96 -4.68 1.65
N SER A 105 -10.97 -4.36 0.83
CA SER A 105 -10.88 -4.37 -0.63
C SER A 105 -9.82 -3.39 -1.15
N PHE A 106 -9.80 -2.19 -0.59
CA PHE A 106 -8.83 -1.16 -0.94
C PHE A 106 -7.40 -1.58 -0.58
N ILE A 107 -7.16 -2.11 0.63
CA ILE A 107 -5.86 -2.64 1.05
C ILE A 107 -5.39 -3.73 0.09
N TYR A 108 -6.24 -4.73 -0.13
CA TYR A 108 -5.90 -5.87 -0.98
C TYR A 108 -5.46 -5.39 -2.39
N SER A 109 -6.27 -4.54 -3.00
CA SER A 109 -6.00 -4.03 -4.35
C SER A 109 -4.76 -3.12 -4.40
N SER A 110 -4.63 -2.15 -3.49
CA SER A 110 -3.52 -1.21 -3.44
C SER A 110 -2.18 -1.91 -3.15
N THR A 111 -2.14 -2.83 -2.18
CA THR A 111 -0.94 -3.59 -1.85
C THR A 111 -0.53 -4.50 -3.01
N LYS A 112 -1.50 -5.16 -3.65
CA LYS A 112 -1.22 -6.00 -4.83
C LYS A 112 -0.62 -5.17 -5.96
N THR A 113 -1.22 -4.03 -6.29
CA THR A 113 -0.71 -3.12 -7.33
C THR A 113 0.68 -2.64 -7.00
N PHE A 114 0.94 -2.23 -5.75
CA PHE A 114 2.27 -1.79 -5.33
C PHE A 114 3.32 -2.90 -5.52
N ILE A 115 3.01 -4.14 -5.12
CA ILE A 115 3.97 -5.25 -5.29
C ILE A 115 4.21 -5.55 -6.76
N ASN A 116 3.13 -5.68 -7.53
CA ASN A 116 3.18 -6.07 -8.93
C ASN A 116 3.89 -5.06 -9.81
N ASP A 117 3.54 -3.78 -9.65
CA ASP A 117 3.91 -2.75 -10.60
C ASP A 117 5.15 -1.96 -10.17
N ILE A 118 5.46 -1.97 -8.86
CA ILE A 118 6.51 -1.11 -8.28
C ILE A 118 7.61 -1.95 -7.62
N LEU A 119 7.27 -2.82 -6.66
CA LEU A 119 8.29 -3.49 -5.84
C LEU A 119 9.12 -4.51 -6.63
N ILE A 120 8.47 -5.35 -7.46
CA ILE A 120 9.19 -6.36 -8.26
C ILE A 120 10.18 -5.68 -9.20
N GLU A 121 9.77 -4.60 -9.86
CA GLU A 121 10.66 -3.81 -10.73
C GLU A 121 11.83 -3.23 -9.93
N GLN A 122 11.54 -2.62 -8.78
CA GLN A 122 12.57 -2.02 -7.95
C GLN A 122 13.60 -3.03 -7.45
N MET A 123 13.17 -4.24 -7.12
CA MET A 123 14.08 -5.30 -6.71
C MET A 123 15.05 -5.68 -7.82
N ILE A 124 14.58 -5.72 -9.07
CA ILE A 124 15.44 -5.96 -10.23
C ILE A 124 16.46 -4.83 -10.35
N TYR A 125 16.02 -3.57 -10.21
CA TYR A 125 16.94 -2.43 -10.26
C TYR A 125 18.00 -2.46 -9.15
N TRP A 126 17.63 -2.78 -7.91
CA TRP A 126 18.61 -2.94 -6.83
C TRP A 126 19.60 -4.08 -7.11
N ASN A 127 19.13 -5.18 -7.73
CA ASN A 127 19.98 -6.32 -8.02
C ASN A 127 20.97 -6.07 -9.17
N GLU A 128 20.55 -5.30 -10.17
CA GLU A 128 21.35 -4.98 -11.36
C GLU A 128 22.13 -3.65 -11.24
N ASP A 129 22.05 -2.98 -10.08
CA ASP A 129 22.59 -1.63 -9.86
C ASP A 129 22.12 -0.61 -10.94
N ILE A 130 20.86 -0.72 -11.37
CA ILE A 130 20.26 0.22 -12.32
C ILE A 130 19.91 1.50 -11.56
N LYS A 131 20.58 2.60 -11.94
CA LYS A 131 20.45 3.91 -11.27
C LYS A 131 19.43 4.82 -11.94
N ILE A 132 19.13 4.58 -13.21
CA ILE A 132 18.25 5.45 -14.01
C ILE A 132 17.03 4.66 -14.48
N LYS A 133 15.85 5.12 -14.08
CA LYS A 133 14.56 4.63 -14.57
C LYS A 133 14.05 5.57 -15.66
N MET A 134 13.66 5.01 -16.80
CA MET A 134 13.03 5.78 -17.87
C MET A 134 11.51 5.59 -17.85
N LEU A 135 10.78 6.70 -17.84
CA LEU A 135 9.31 6.70 -17.90
C LEU A 135 8.84 7.87 -18.77
N ASN A 136 8.06 7.58 -19.83
CA ASN A 136 7.53 8.61 -20.74
C ASN A 136 8.61 9.58 -21.27
N ASN A 137 9.73 9.03 -21.77
CA ASN A 137 10.90 9.78 -22.27
C ASN A 137 11.58 10.69 -21.22
N LYS A 138 11.32 10.49 -19.93
CA LYS A 138 11.99 11.17 -18.83
C LYS A 138 12.85 10.19 -18.05
N HIS A 139 14.01 10.67 -17.61
CA HIS A 139 14.97 9.91 -16.82
C HIS A 139 14.82 10.28 -15.35
N TYR A 140 14.74 9.28 -14.49
CA TYR A 140 14.59 9.45 -13.06
C TYR A 140 15.70 8.73 -12.32
N ASP A 141 16.18 9.30 -11.23
CA ASP A 141 16.93 8.56 -10.23
C ASP A 141 16.02 7.45 -9.67
N THR A 142 16.51 6.22 -9.74
CA THR A 142 15.73 5.04 -9.43
C THR A 142 15.29 4.98 -7.97
N ASN A 143 16.18 5.35 -7.03
CA ASN A 143 15.85 5.27 -5.61
C ASN A 143 14.92 6.42 -5.20
N LEU A 144 15.18 7.63 -5.67
CA LEU A 144 14.31 8.78 -5.39
C LEU A 144 12.91 8.61 -6.00
N TYR A 145 12.82 8.00 -7.19
CA TYR A 145 11.53 7.69 -7.80
C TYR A 145 10.78 6.60 -7.02
N PHE A 146 11.49 5.62 -6.48
CA PHE A 146 10.89 4.60 -5.63
C PHE A 146 10.35 5.17 -4.32
N ASP A 147 11.09 6.10 -3.69
CA ASP A 147 10.61 6.83 -2.51
C ASP A 147 9.32 7.61 -2.82
N TYR A 148 9.24 8.22 -4.00
CA TYR A 148 7.99 8.84 -4.48
C TYR A 148 6.84 7.84 -4.57
N GLU A 149 7.04 6.64 -5.13
CA GLU A 149 5.97 5.63 -5.22
C GLU A 149 5.56 5.09 -3.85
N ILE A 150 6.48 4.96 -2.88
CA ILE A 150 6.15 4.63 -1.48
C ILE A 150 5.26 5.72 -0.88
N GLN A 151 5.60 6.99 -1.04
CA GLN A 151 4.79 8.08 -0.49
C GLN A 151 3.44 8.19 -1.18
N LYS A 152 3.38 7.96 -2.50
CA LYS A 152 2.12 7.88 -3.25
C LYS A 152 1.22 6.76 -2.74
N TYR A 153 1.79 5.58 -2.45
CA TYR A 153 1.07 4.48 -1.81
C TYR A 153 0.46 4.94 -0.47
N LYS A 154 1.26 5.53 0.43
CA LYS A 154 0.77 6.01 1.73
C LYS A 154 -0.31 7.08 1.62
N ASN A 155 -0.12 8.05 0.72
CA ASN A 155 -1.09 9.11 0.46
C ASN A 155 -2.43 8.57 -0.07
N SER A 156 -2.43 7.46 -0.82
CA SER A 156 -3.67 6.84 -1.30
C SER A 156 -4.56 6.35 -0.16
N PHE A 157 -3.96 5.84 0.93
CA PHE A 157 -4.68 5.39 2.12
C PHE A 157 -5.26 6.55 2.92
N GLN A 158 -4.49 7.64 3.09
CA GLN A 158 -5.00 8.84 3.74
C GLN A 158 -6.20 9.43 2.98
N ASN A 159 -6.11 9.47 1.64
CA ASN A 159 -7.21 9.90 0.78
C ASN A 159 -8.44 8.99 0.90
N PHE A 160 -8.23 7.68 1.02
CA PHE A 160 -9.31 6.72 1.26
C PHE A 160 -10.00 7.00 2.60
N VAL A 161 -9.24 7.07 3.69
CA VAL A 161 -9.77 7.34 5.04
C VAL A 161 -10.55 8.65 5.05
N PHE A 162 -9.97 9.72 4.51
CA PHE A 162 -10.63 11.02 4.43
C PHE A 162 -11.98 10.98 3.70
N LYS A 163 -12.04 10.31 2.53
CA LYS A 163 -13.29 10.15 1.77
C LYS A 163 -14.35 9.41 2.59
N LYS A 164 -13.97 8.38 3.35
CA LYS A 164 -14.89 7.62 4.18
C LYS A 164 -15.37 8.40 5.39
N LEU A 165 -14.48 9.11 6.09
CA LEU A 165 -14.86 10.00 7.19
C LEU A 165 -15.81 11.11 6.73
N LYS A 166 -15.59 11.67 5.53
CA LYS A 166 -16.56 12.62 4.93
C LYS A 166 -17.92 12.00 4.64
N SER A 167 -17.96 10.73 4.22
CA SER A 167 -19.23 10.01 4.03
C SER A 167 -19.96 9.82 5.36
N VAL A 168 -19.24 9.39 6.39
CA VAL A 168 -19.79 9.20 7.73
C VAL A 168 -20.32 10.51 8.30
N LEU A 169 -19.57 11.61 8.20
CA LEU A 169 -20.01 12.92 8.67
C LEU A 169 -21.31 13.41 7.97
N LYS A 170 -21.51 13.02 6.70
CA LYS A 170 -22.76 13.30 5.98
C LYS A 170 -23.95 12.45 6.47
N GLU A 171 -23.69 11.32 7.10
CA GLU A 171 -24.76 10.49 7.68
C GLU A 171 -24.99 10.86 9.16
N GLU A 172 -23.95 11.32 9.85
CA GLU A 172 -23.95 11.69 11.27
C GLU A 172 -23.45 13.13 11.49
N HIS A 173 -24.25 14.12 11.07
CA HIS A 173 -23.86 15.54 11.10
C HIS A 173 -23.48 16.07 12.49
N SER A 174 -23.96 15.43 13.57
CA SER A 174 -23.69 15.82 14.95
C SER A 174 -22.41 15.20 15.53
N ASN A 175 -21.68 14.37 14.78
CA ASN A 175 -20.46 13.73 15.28
C ASN A 175 -19.27 14.72 15.25
N SER A 176 -19.12 15.47 16.34
CA SER A 176 -18.10 16.53 16.48
C SER A 176 -16.66 16.01 16.38
N ILE A 177 -16.39 14.78 16.83
CA ILE A 177 -15.07 14.15 16.75
C ILE A 177 -14.70 13.91 15.29
N ILE A 178 -15.58 13.27 14.52
CA ILE A 178 -15.35 13.04 13.08
C ILE A 178 -15.22 14.37 12.33
N GLY A 179 -16.00 15.39 12.72
CA GLY A 179 -15.88 16.74 12.17
C GLY A 179 -14.48 17.34 12.32
N ILE A 180 -13.90 17.30 13.51
CA ILE A 180 -12.53 17.80 13.79
C ILE A 180 -11.49 17.03 12.98
N VAL A 181 -11.62 15.69 12.92
CA VAL A 181 -10.69 14.84 12.17
C VAL A 181 -10.75 15.16 10.68
N VAL A 182 -11.94 15.31 10.10
CA VAL A 182 -12.12 15.67 8.69
C VAL A 182 -11.42 17.00 8.36
N GLN A 183 -11.54 18.01 9.22
CA GLN A 183 -10.85 19.30 9.03
C GLN A 183 -9.32 19.13 9.06
N ALA A 184 -8.78 18.40 10.03
CA ALA A 184 -7.34 18.13 10.11
C ALA A 184 -6.79 17.39 8.88
N TYR A 185 -7.58 16.46 8.31
CA TYR A 185 -7.21 15.78 7.07
C TYR A 185 -7.20 16.72 5.84
N GLU A 186 -8.09 17.72 5.76
CA GLU A 186 -8.14 18.65 4.62
C GLU A 186 -6.86 19.47 4.47
N GLU A 187 -6.29 19.92 5.58
CA GLU A 187 -5.02 20.66 5.59
C GLU A 187 -3.85 19.73 5.25
N ASN A 188 -3.79 18.57 5.89
CA ASN A 188 -2.69 17.61 5.75
C ASN A 188 -2.61 17.02 4.33
N LEU A 189 -3.75 16.72 3.70
CA LEU A 189 -3.76 16.15 2.34
C LEU A 189 -3.20 17.12 1.29
N LYS A 190 -3.48 18.42 1.40
CA LYS A 190 -2.92 19.44 0.49
C LYS A 190 -1.40 19.51 0.61
N GLU A 191 -0.87 19.48 1.83
CA GLU A 191 0.57 19.43 2.06
C GLU A 191 1.19 18.16 1.47
N ASN A 192 0.54 17.01 1.65
CA ASN A 192 1.07 15.73 1.17
C ASN A 192 1.05 15.63 -0.36
N GLU A 193 0.07 16.23 -1.03
CA GLU A 193 0.07 16.39 -2.49
C GLU A 193 1.25 17.25 -2.96
N MET A 194 1.49 18.39 -2.32
CA MET A 194 2.63 19.27 -2.67
C MET A 194 3.99 18.56 -2.44
N LYS A 195 4.14 17.87 -1.31
CA LYS A 195 5.34 17.05 -1.01
C LYS A 195 5.53 15.96 -2.06
N LEU A 196 4.46 15.30 -2.50
CA LEU A 196 4.52 14.24 -3.49
C LEU A 196 4.95 14.76 -4.88
N VAL A 197 4.46 15.94 -5.28
CA VAL A 197 4.92 16.62 -6.51
C VAL A 197 6.41 16.95 -6.42
N SER A 198 6.84 17.50 -5.28
CA SER A 198 8.24 17.84 -5.04
C SER A 198 9.15 16.61 -5.15
N LEU A 199 8.80 15.50 -4.49
CA LEU A 199 9.57 14.24 -4.58
C LEU A 199 9.72 13.74 -6.01
N LYS A 200 8.65 13.80 -6.81
CA LYS A 200 8.71 13.41 -8.22
C LYS A 200 9.63 14.30 -9.05
N GLN A 201 9.64 15.60 -8.75
CA GLN A 201 10.51 16.56 -9.42
C GLN A 201 11.97 16.38 -8.99
N THR A 202 12.23 16.12 -7.72
CA THR A 202 13.58 15.83 -7.21
C THR A 202 14.15 14.56 -7.82
N ALA A 203 13.32 13.54 -8.07
CA ALA A 203 13.74 12.33 -8.75
C ALA A 203 14.07 12.55 -10.24
N LEU A 204 13.62 13.63 -10.88
CA LEU A 204 13.82 13.87 -12.30
C LEU A 204 15.27 14.30 -12.57
N LEU A 205 15.96 13.55 -13.43
CA LEU A 205 17.30 13.89 -13.89
C LEU A 205 17.19 14.92 -15.02
N LYS A 206 18.04 15.96 -14.96
CA LYS A 206 18.14 17.00 -15.98
C LYS A 206 18.89 16.52 -17.21
#